data_AF-A0A935JNG1-F1
#
_entry.id   AF-A0A935JNG1-F1
#
_cell.length_a   1.000
_cell.length_b   1.000
_cell.length_c   1.000
_cell.angle_alpha   90.00
_cell.angle_beta   90.00
_cell.angle_gamma   90.00
#
_symmetry.space_group_name_H-M   'P 1'
#
loop_
_entity.id
_entity.type
_entity.pdbx_description
1 polymer ?
#
loop_
_entity_poly.entity_id
_entity_poly.type
_entity_poly.pdbx_seq_one_letter_code
_entity_poly.pdbx_strand_id
1 'polypeptide(L)'
;MKNYFFGVVVFIGMMAMFALTANAQKVGGYKEIAKDDAGAQAAAAFAVSSQAEKTSRSIELVLVHKAERQIVAGSNYRLCLKVTSQGEDGEADVTHFVQVVVYQNLKREYSLTSWTKSDCDEDDD
;
A
#
# COMPACT_ATOMS: atom_id res chain seq x y z
N MET A 1 38.95 -59.52 -29.60
CA MET A 1 39.97 -58.69 -30.29
C MET A 1 39.31 -57.41 -30.79
N LYS A 2 39.96 -56.28 -30.51
CA LYS A 2 39.82 -54.91 -31.07
C LYS A 2 38.67 -54.02 -30.57
N ASN A 3 39.06 -53.13 -29.66
CA ASN A 3 38.43 -51.87 -29.32
C ASN A 3 38.58 -50.87 -30.48
N TYR A 4 37.58 -50.02 -30.68
CA TYR A 4 37.70 -48.71 -31.34
C TYR A 4 36.80 -47.72 -30.57
N PHE A 5 37.37 -46.82 -29.76
CA PHE A 5 37.86 -45.47 -30.08
C PHE A 5 36.75 -44.40 -30.10
N PHE A 6 36.70 -43.66 -28.99
CA PHE A 6 36.37 -42.24 -28.82
C PHE A 6 35.52 -41.53 -29.90
N GLY A 7 34.32 -41.09 -29.49
CA GLY A 7 33.59 -39.99 -30.09
C GLY A 7 32.87 -39.19 -29.00
N VAL A 8 33.55 -38.19 -28.44
CA VAL A 8 33.03 -37.32 -27.37
C VAL A 8 32.14 -36.23 -27.96
N VAL A 9 30.85 -36.30 -27.60
CA VAL A 9 29.93 -35.23 -27.21
C VAL A 9 30.00 -33.89 -27.97
N VAL A 10 28.99 -33.66 -28.83
CA VAL A 10 28.51 -32.32 -29.16
C VAL A 10 27.00 -32.29 -28.92
N PHE A 11 26.58 -31.89 -27.73
CA PHE A 11 25.20 -31.48 -27.46
C PHE A 11 25.18 -29.97 -27.27
N ILE A 12 24.61 -29.30 -28.27
CA ILE A 12 24.35 -27.86 -28.29
C ILE A 12 23.26 -27.59 -27.25
N GLY A 13 23.66 -27.19 -26.05
CA GLY A 13 22.76 -26.70 -25.01
C GLY A 13 22.68 -25.18 -25.07
N MET A 14 21.87 -24.64 -25.98
CA MET A 14 21.50 -23.22 -25.93
C MET A 14 20.45 -23.05 -24.83
N MET A 15 20.94 -22.90 -23.60
CA MET A 15 20.13 -22.60 -22.43
C MET A 15 19.67 -21.14 -22.56
N ALA A 16 18.47 -20.95 -23.10
CA ALA A 16 17.82 -19.64 -23.16
C ALA A 16 17.67 -19.11 -21.73
N MET A 17 18.51 -18.14 -21.36
CA MET A 17 18.35 -17.37 -20.14
C MET A 17 17.06 -16.57 -20.27
N PHE A 18 15.97 -17.08 -19.71
CA PHE A 18 14.83 -16.23 -19.37
C PHE A 18 15.32 -15.30 -18.26
N ALA A 19 15.76 -14.10 -18.66
CA ALA A 19 15.94 -13.00 -17.73
C ALA A 19 14.56 -12.65 -17.17
N LEU A 20 14.20 -13.26 -16.03
CA LEU A 20 13.17 -12.72 -15.18
C LEU A 20 13.66 -11.34 -14.77
N THR A 21 13.11 -10.30 -15.37
CA THR A 21 13.29 -8.92 -14.92
C THR A 21 12.67 -8.83 -13.52
N ALA A 22 13.45 -9.15 -12.49
CA ALA A 22 13.10 -8.87 -11.12
C ALA A 22 13.09 -7.34 -10.98
N ASN A 23 11.90 -6.74 -11.01
CA ASN A 23 11.73 -5.37 -10.59
C ASN A 23 12.10 -5.32 -9.10
N ALA A 24 13.35 -4.96 -8.81
CA ALA A 24 13.79 -4.66 -7.46
C ALA A 24 12.96 -3.45 -6.97
N GLN A 25 11.89 -3.73 -6.23
CA GLN A 25 11.01 -2.71 -5.70
C GLN A 25 11.83 -1.87 -4.70
N LYS A 26 12.16 -0.64 -5.10
CA LYS A 26 13.08 0.23 -4.38
C LYS A 26 12.49 0.52 -2.99
N VAL A 27 13.03 -0.12 -1.96
CA VAL A 27 12.80 0.25 -0.55
C VAL A 27 13.29 1.68 -0.37
N GLY A 28 12.50 2.55 0.25
CA GLY A 28 12.79 3.99 0.30
C GLY A 28 11.81 4.77 1.16
N GLY A 29 11.86 6.11 1.10
CA GLY A 29 10.90 6.99 1.78
C GLY A 29 9.50 6.94 1.17
N TYR A 30 8.57 7.70 1.76
CA TYR A 30 7.25 7.91 1.17
C TYR A 30 7.37 8.56 -0.19
N LYS A 31 6.51 8.14 -1.11
CA LYS A 31 6.36 8.72 -2.44
C LYS A 31 4.89 8.86 -2.75
N GLU A 32 4.53 9.96 -3.39
CA GLU A 32 3.16 10.15 -3.87
C GLU A 32 2.77 9.03 -4.84
N ILE A 33 1.51 8.60 -4.70
CA ILE A 33 0.83 7.65 -5.59
C ILE A 33 -0.53 8.23 -5.96
N ALA A 34 -1.14 7.69 -7.01
CA ALA A 34 -2.47 8.13 -7.43
C ALA A 34 -3.50 7.92 -6.31
N LYS A 35 -4.41 8.88 -6.15
CA LYS A 35 -5.46 8.84 -5.11
C LYS A 35 -6.41 7.66 -5.32
N ASP A 36 -6.57 7.22 -6.56
CA ASP A 36 -7.35 6.07 -7.00
C ASP A 36 -6.53 4.77 -7.15
N ASP A 37 -5.26 4.76 -6.71
CA ASP A 37 -4.48 3.52 -6.61
C ASP A 37 -5.23 2.50 -5.74
N ALA A 38 -5.35 1.27 -6.24
CA ALA A 38 -6.13 0.24 -5.56
C ALA A 38 -5.63 -0.06 -4.14
N GLY A 39 -4.32 0.06 -3.89
CA GLY A 39 -3.73 -0.10 -2.56
C GLY A 39 -4.09 1.07 -1.64
N ALA A 40 -4.05 2.31 -2.14
CA ALA A 40 -4.48 3.48 -1.40
C ALA A 40 -5.97 3.42 -1.01
N GLN A 41 -6.84 3.04 -1.95
CA GLN A 41 -8.29 2.88 -1.71
C GLN A 41 -8.58 1.79 -0.67
N ALA A 42 -7.92 0.64 -0.78
CA ALA A 42 -8.07 -0.44 0.19
C ALA A 42 -7.56 -0.05 1.59
N ALA A 43 -6.43 0.66 1.67
CA ALA A 43 -5.89 1.18 2.92
C ALA A 43 -6.82 2.24 3.54
N ALA A 44 -7.40 3.14 2.74
CA ALA A 44 -8.36 4.14 3.22
C ALA A 44 -9.62 3.49 3.81
N ALA A 45 -10.21 2.54 3.08
CA ALA A 45 -11.37 1.80 3.56
C ALA A 45 -11.09 1.04 4.86
N PHE A 46 -9.94 0.36 4.93
CA PHE A 46 -9.50 -0.32 6.15
C PHE A 46 -9.32 0.65 7.33
N ALA A 47 -8.69 1.80 7.10
CA ALA A 47 -8.46 2.80 8.16
C ALA A 47 -9.78 3.28 8.76
N VAL A 48 -10.75 3.63 7.90
CA VAL A 48 -12.06 4.13 8.34
C VAL A 48 -12.83 3.06 9.10
N SER A 49 -12.89 1.82 8.61
CA SER A 49 -13.55 0.71 9.32
C SER A 49 -12.90 0.45 10.68
N SER A 50 -11.56 0.35 10.71
CA SER A 50 -10.82 0.08 11.93
C SER A 50 -11.00 1.19 12.98
N GLN A 51 -11.05 2.44 12.56
CA GLN A 51 -11.29 3.56 13.47
C GLN A 51 -12.74 3.63 13.95
N ALA A 52 -13.71 3.37 13.06
CA ALA A 52 -15.12 3.31 13.40
C ALA A 52 -15.38 2.22 14.46
N GLU A 53 -14.83 1.02 14.25
CA GLU A 53 -14.88 -0.08 15.22
C GLU A 53 -14.22 0.27 16.54
N LYS A 54 -13.00 0.84 16.50
CA LYS A 54 -12.24 1.21 17.70
C LYS A 54 -12.94 2.26 18.56
N THR A 55 -13.67 3.18 17.93
CA THR A 55 -14.36 4.27 18.63
C THR A 55 -15.84 3.99 18.88
N SER A 56 -16.37 2.89 18.34
CA SER A 56 -17.81 2.59 18.32
C SER A 56 -18.63 3.76 17.77
N ARG A 57 -18.12 4.46 16.76
CA ARG A 57 -18.77 5.62 16.11
C ARG A 57 -18.86 5.42 14.61
N SER A 58 -19.88 5.99 13.99
CA SER A 58 -19.94 6.04 12.53
C SER A 58 -18.85 6.97 11.99
N ILE A 59 -18.07 6.46 11.02
CA ILE A 59 -17.11 7.25 10.26
C ILE A 59 -17.26 6.84 8.80
N GLU A 60 -17.49 7.82 7.93
CA GLU A 60 -17.64 7.61 6.49
C GLU A 60 -16.47 8.24 5.75
N LEU A 61 -15.91 7.49 4.79
CA LEU A 61 -14.89 8.01 3.88
C LEU A 61 -15.57 8.90 2.83
N VAL A 62 -15.21 10.18 2.77
CA VAL A 62 -15.67 11.09 1.71
C VAL A 62 -14.75 10.97 0.50
N LEU A 63 -13.43 11.13 0.70
CA LEU A 63 -12.44 10.96 -0.36
C LEU A 63 -11.02 10.75 0.20
N VAL A 64 -10.14 10.25 -0.66
CA VAL A 64 -8.68 10.28 -0.46
C VAL A 64 -8.15 11.59 -1.06
N HIS A 65 -7.64 12.49 -0.23
CA HIS A 65 -7.16 13.81 -0.64
C HIS A 65 -5.71 13.77 -1.12
N LYS A 66 -4.85 13.07 -0.38
CA LYS A 66 -3.45 12.79 -0.72
C LYS A 66 -3.14 11.32 -0.42
N ALA A 67 -2.30 10.71 -1.24
CA ALA A 67 -1.90 9.32 -1.07
C ALA A 67 -0.39 9.17 -1.31
N GLU A 68 0.29 8.59 -0.33
CA GLU A 68 1.69 8.24 -0.44
C GLU A 68 1.91 6.80 -0.03
N ARG A 69 2.90 6.16 -0.66
CA ARG A 69 3.33 4.81 -0.31
C ARG A 69 4.82 4.75 -0.05
N GLN A 70 5.16 4.04 1.02
CA GLN A 70 6.51 3.64 1.34
C GLN A 70 6.63 2.12 1.18
N ILE A 71 7.62 1.67 0.40
CA ILE A 71 7.91 0.23 0.27
C ILE A 71 8.91 -0.17 1.36
N VAL A 72 8.54 -1.20 2.13
CA VAL A 72 9.34 -1.81 3.21
C VAL A 72 9.26 -3.35 3.07
N ALA A 73 9.30 -4.11 4.16
CA ALA A 73 8.88 -5.52 4.18
C ALA A 73 7.34 -5.66 4.09
N GLY A 74 6.75 -4.99 3.10
CA GLY A 74 5.32 -4.67 3.03
C GLY A 74 5.14 -3.28 2.41
N SER A 75 4.08 -2.58 2.76
CA SER A 75 3.85 -1.20 2.33
C SER A 75 3.23 -0.38 3.46
N ASN A 76 3.77 0.80 3.73
CA ASN A 76 3.03 1.81 4.49
C ASN A 76 2.30 2.71 3.50
N TYR A 77 1.01 2.91 3.71
CA TYR A 77 0.20 3.90 3.04
C TYR A 77 0.01 5.07 4.01
N ARG A 78 0.56 6.23 3.68
CA ARG A 78 0.29 7.48 4.39
C ARG A 78 -0.72 8.24 3.56
N LEU A 79 -1.92 8.42 4.11
CA LEU A 79 -3.06 8.99 3.39
C LEU A 79 -3.57 10.19 4.14
N CYS A 80 -3.93 11.24 3.41
CA CYS A 80 -4.88 12.21 3.90
C CYS A 80 -6.27 11.82 3.43
N LEU A 81 -7.19 11.66 4.39
CA LEU A 81 -8.59 11.32 4.12
C LEU A 81 -9.48 12.49 4.55
N LYS A 82 -10.48 12.80 3.73
CA LYS A 82 -11.64 13.56 4.18
C LYS A 82 -12.67 12.56 4.67
N VAL A 83 -13.12 12.71 5.92
CA VAL A 83 -14.08 11.80 6.55
C VAL A 83 -15.23 12.59 7.16
N THR A 84 -16.40 11.97 7.25
CA THR A 84 -17.52 12.44 8.05
C THR A 84 -17.63 11.56 9.28
N SER A 85 -17.49 12.12 10.47
CA SER A 85 -17.68 11.40 11.73
C SER A 85 -18.98 11.79 12.39
N GLN A 86 -19.59 10.80 13.06
CA GLN A 86 -20.77 11.01 13.88
C GLN A 86 -20.54 12.11 14.92
N GLY A 87 -21.47 13.07 14.99
CA GLY A 87 -21.52 14.07 16.06
C GLY A 87 -21.79 13.44 17.43
N GLU A 88 -21.62 14.20 18.51
CA GLU A 88 -22.12 13.78 19.83
C GLU A 88 -23.65 13.81 19.87
N ASP A 89 -24.28 13.25 20.91
CA ASP A 89 -25.74 13.13 20.99
C ASP A 89 -26.43 14.49 20.84
N GLY A 90 -27.18 14.67 19.75
CA GLY A 90 -27.89 15.91 19.42
C GLY A 90 -27.04 16.93 18.63
N GLU A 91 -25.80 16.61 18.31
CA GLU A 91 -24.94 17.39 17.43
C GLU A 91 -24.99 16.85 15.98
N ALA A 92 -24.67 17.72 15.02
CA ALA A 92 -24.56 17.32 13.63
C ALA A 92 -23.24 16.58 13.36
N ASP A 93 -23.25 15.71 12.36
CA ASP A 93 -22.04 15.04 11.88
C ASP A 93 -21.01 16.06 11.37
N VAL A 94 -19.73 15.75 11.59
CA VAL A 94 -18.62 16.66 11.29
C VAL A 94 -17.73 16.08 10.21
N THR A 95 -17.66 16.77 9.08
CA THR A 95 -16.69 16.48 8.03
C THR A 95 -15.35 17.17 8.29
N HIS A 96 -14.27 16.40 8.35
CA HIS A 96 -12.93 16.92 8.63
C HIS A 96 -11.84 16.06 7.96
N PHE A 97 -10.62 16.57 7.95
CA PHE A 97 -9.46 15.86 7.41
C PHE A 97 -8.70 15.11 8.52
N VAL A 98 -8.15 13.96 8.13
CA VAL A 98 -7.30 13.13 8.98
C VAL A 98 -6.11 12.61 8.17
N GLN A 99 -4.94 12.58 8.80
CA GLN A 99 -3.81 11.82 8.30
C GLN A 99 -3.82 10.43 8.94
N VAL A 100 -3.74 9.40 8.12
CA VAL A 100 -3.66 8.01 8.56
C VAL A 100 -2.40 7.35 8.03
N VAL A 101 -1.90 6.38 8.79
CA VAL A 101 -0.88 5.45 8.29
C VAL A 101 -1.40 4.04 8.44
N VAL A 102 -1.46 3.32 7.32
CA VAL A 102 -1.87 1.91 7.28
C VAL A 102 -0.71 1.08 6.78
N TYR A 103 -0.28 0.11 7.57
CA TYR A 103 0.71 -0.88 7.17
C TYR A 103 0.03 -2.10 6.56
N GLN A 104 0.49 -2.52 5.39
CA GLN A 104 0.15 -3.78 4.75
C GLN A 104 1.36 -4.70 4.79
N ASN A 105 1.24 -5.86 5.45
CA ASN A 105 2.34 -6.83 5.51
C ASN A 105 2.45 -7.68 4.23
N LEU A 106 3.46 -8.54 4.15
CA LEU A 106 3.69 -9.43 2.99
C LEU A 106 2.56 -10.44 2.72
N LYS A 107 1.70 -10.70 3.72
CA LYS A 107 0.50 -11.54 3.59
C LYS A 107 -0.75 -10.75 3.18
N ARG A 108 -0.59 -9.46 2.88
CA ARG A 108 -1.67 -8.51 2.53
C ARG A 108 -2.65 -8.22 3.67
N GLU A 109 -2.27 -8.47 4.91
CA GLU A 109 -3.04 -8.07 6.08
C GLU A 109 -2.73 -6.61 6.42
N TYR A 110 -3.75 -5.84 6.79
CA TYR A 110 -3.64 -4.43 7.11
C TYR A 110 -3.58 -4.17 8.62
N SER A 111 -2.95 -3.07 9.02
CA SER A 111 -2.92 -2.57 10.40
C SER A 111 -2.91 -1.05 10.41
N LEU A 112 -3.80 -0.44 11.18
CA LEU A 112 -3.88 1.01 11.34
C LEU A 112 -2.85 1.41 12.39
N THR A 113 -1.74 2.02 11.94
CA THR A 113 -0.62 2.36 12.80
C THR A 113 -0.67 3.81 13.28
N SER A 114 -1.40 4.67 12.57
CA SER A 114 -1.66 6.05 13.00
C SER A 114 -3.00 6.57 12.48
N TRP A 115 -3.68 7.36 13.31
CA TRP A 115 -4.85 8.16 12.99
C TRP A 115 -4.74 9.50 13.71
N THR A 116 -4.66 10.61 12.97
CA THR A 116 -4.46 11.94 13.57
C THR A 116 -5.26 12.98 12.80
N LYS A 117 -5.88 13.93 13.52
CA LYS A 117 -6.49 15.12 12.89
C LYS A 117 -5.41 15.90 12.15
N SER A 118 -5.69 16.34 10.94
CA SER A 118 -4.75 17.09 10.10
C SER A 118 -5.56 17.96 9.15
N ASP A 119 -5.06 19.14 8.80
CA ASP A 119 -5.70 19.99 7.78
C ASP A 119 -5.27 19.60 6.36
N CYS A 120 -4.29 18.70 6.24
CA CYS A 120 -3.79 18.13 4.99
C CYS A 120 -3.40 19.16 3.92
N ASP A 121 -2.88 20.31 4.38
CA ASP A 121 -2.52 21.44 3.54
C ASP A 121 -1.72 21.02 2.32
N GLU A 122 -2.03 21.67 1.20
CA GLU A 122 -1.33 21.57 -0.07
C GLU A 122 0.14 21.89 0.17
N ASP A 123 1.00 20.87 0.16
CA ASP A 123 2.35 21.10 -0.38
C ASP A 123 2.21 21.66 -1.81
N ASP A 124 1.99 22.97 -1.92
CA ASP A 124 2.41 23.79 -3.04
C ASP A 124 3.94 23.64 -3.15
N ASP A 125 4.41 22.87 -4.15
CA ASP A 125 5.57 23.18 -5.02
C ASP A 125 5.93 21.98 -5.94
#